data_AF-A0A7V8JH29-F1
#
_entry.id   AF-A0A7V8JH29-F1
#
_cell.length_a   1.000
_cell.length_b   1.000
_cell.length_c   1.000
_cell.angle_alpha   90.00
_cell.angle_beta   90.00
_cell.angle_gamma   90.00
#
_symmetry.space_group_name_H-M   'P 1'
#
loop_
_entity.id
_entity.type
_entity.pdbx_description
1 polymer ?
#
loop_
_entity_poly.entity_id
_entity_poly.type
_entity_poly.pdbx_seq_one_letter_code
_entity_poly.pdbx_strand_id
1 'polypeptide(L)'
;MLMALTDKKRRFIDALRSGLVGAEAARKAGYSAATAAQAASRLMKDPVVKSGVLNGTKVNKSSQSKPGTETVRQKAKQYTDPAEFLTDLMNNAMEDIKLRKEAAAALLPYKHKKLGEGGKKDAAQEAAAKVATGRFAPKAPPKLVVNNR
;
A
#
# COMPACT_ATOMS: atom_id res chain seq x y z
N MET A 1 3.06 -21.71 44.12
CA MET A 1 3.98 -22.62 43.41
C MET A 1 4.27 -22.00 42.04
N LEU A 2 5.48 -21.46 41.82
CA LEU A 2 5.86 -20.80 40.55
C LEU A 2 5.90 -21.84 39.42
N MET A 3 4.91 -21.86 38.54
CA MET A 3 4.94 -22.65 37.30
C MET A 3 5.81 -21.92 36.27
N ALA A 4 7.12 -22.11 36.39
CA ALA A 4 8.10 -21.59 35.45
C ALA A 4 7.86 -22.18 34.04
N LEU A 5 8.03 -21.32 33.03
CA LEU A 5 7.86 -21.66 31.63
C LEU A 5 8.88 -22.74 31.23
N THR A 6 8.45 -24.01 31.17
CA THR A 6 9.28 -25.15 30.79
C THR A 6 9.73 -25.04 29.33
N ASP A 7 10.90 -25.58 28.98
CA ASP A 7 11.48 -25.43 27.64
C ASP A 7 10.56 -25.92 26.52
N LYS A 8 9.81 -26.99 26.76
CA LYS A 8 8.82 -27.52 25.80
C LYS A 8 7.64 -26.56 25.59
N LYS A 9 7.20 -25.84 26.64
CA LYS A 9 6.14 -24.81 26.52
C LYS A 9 6.63 -23.59 25.75
N ARG A 10 7.90 -23.18 25.93
CA ARG A 10 8.54 -22.11 25.12
C ARG A 10 8.51 -22.44 23.65
N ARG A 11 9.02 -23.63 23.29
CA ARG A 11 9.05 -24.10 21.90
C ARG A 11 7.66 -24.22 21.29
N PHE A 12 6.64 -24.59 22.09
CA PHE A 12 5.25 -24.62 21.63
C PHE A 12 4.69 -23.22 21.35
N ILE A 13 4.96 -22.25 22.23
CA ILE A 13 4.58 -20.84 22.01
C ILE A 13 5.28 -20.29 20.77
N ASP A 14 6.58 -20.56 20.61
CA ASP A 14 7.34 -20.12 19.44
C ASP A 14 6.83 -20.76 18.13
N ALA A 15 6.43 -22.03 18.18
CA ALA A 15 5.79 -22.71 17.04
C ALA A 15 4.41 -22.12 16.69
N LEU A 16 3.60 -21.74 17.70
CA LEU A 16 2.35 -21.02 17.46
C LEU A 16 2.61 -19.63 16.83
N ARG A 17 3.66 -18.93 17.27
CA ARG A 17 4.07 -17.64 16.69
C ARG A 17 4.60 -17.77 15.27
N SER A 18 5.25 -18.89 14.93
CA SER A 18 5.66 -19.17 13.55
C SER A 18 4.49 -19.57 12.65
N GLY A 19 3.25 -19.52 13.12
CA GLY A 19 2.04 -19.80 12.34
C GLY A 19 1.62 -21.27 12.32
N LEU A 20 2.32 -22.15 13.05
CA LEU A 20 1.91 -23.55 13.18
C LEU A 20 0.75 -23.64 14.16
N VAL A 21 -0.17 -24.59 13.93
CA VAL A 21 -1.37 -24.73 14.76
C VAL A 21 -1.41 -26.08 15.47
N GLY A 22 -1.93 -26.08 16.70
CA GLY A 22 -2.33 -27.29 17.42
C GLY A 22 -1.29 -28.41 17.42
N ALA A 23 -1.63 -29.54 16.80
CA ALA A 23 -0.81 -30.74 16.76
C ALA A 23 0.54 -30.52 16.06
N GLU A 24 0.59 -29.67 15.04
CA GLU A 24 1.82 -29.38 14.31
C GLU A 24 2.80 -28.55 15.15
N ALA A 25 2.27 -27.56 15.88
CA ALA A 25 3.04 -26.81 16.86
C ALA A 25 3.60 -27.73 17.97
N ALA A 26 2.82 -28.71 18.42
CA ALA A 26 3.27 -29.69 19.41
C ALA A 26 4.36 -30.63 18.85
N ARG A 27 4.25 -31.07 17.59
CA ARG A 27 5.33 -31.84 16.94
C ARG A 27 6.62 -31.03 16.84
N LYS A 28 6.52 -29.76 16.43
CA LYS A 28 7.67 -28.84 16.36
C LYS A 28 8.30 -28.60 17.73
N ALA A 29 7.49 -28.58 18.79
CA ALA A 29 7.96 -28.47 20.18
C ALA A 29 8.58 -29.76 20.76
N GLY A 30 8.56 -30.88 20.01
CA GLY A 30 9.16 -32.15 20.41
C GLY A 30 8.22 -33.10 21.16
N TYR A 31 6.90 -32.94 21.01
CA TYR A 31 5.93 -33.92 21.48
C TYR A 31 5.75 -35.04 20.44
N SER A 32 5.47 -36.27 20.89
CA SER A 32 5.34 -37.42 19.99
C SER A 32 4.18 -37.23 19.01
N ALA A 33 4.36 -37.61 17.74
CA ALA A 33 3.35 -37.40 16.71
C ALA A 33 1.99 -38.03 17.06
N ALA A 34 2.01 -39.19 17.73
CA ALA A 34 0.82 -39.90 18.18
C ALA A 34 0.02 -39.15 19.27
N THR A 35 0.69 -38.38 20.14
CA THR A 35 0.04 -37.67 21.25
C THR A 35 0.01 -36.15 21.08
N ALA A 36 0.60 -35.64 20.00
CA ALA A 36 0.78 -34.20 19.75
C ALA A 36 -0.55 -33.43 19.79
N ALA A 37 -1.64 -34.00 19.26
CA ALA A 37 -2.96 -33.38 19.28
C ALA A 37 -3.53 -33.24 20.72
N GLN A 38 -3.42 -34.29 21.53
CA GLN A 38 -3.90 -34.27 22.93
C GLN A 38 -3.01 -33.36 23.80
N ALA A 39 -1.70 -33.40 23.60
CA ALA A 39 -0.75 -32.51 24.27
C ALA A 39 -1.02 -31.05 23.92
N ALA A 40 -1.25 -30.72 22.64
CA ALA A 40 -1.59 -29.38 22.20
C ALA A 40 -2.87 -28.86 22.87
N SER A 41 -3.93 -29.67 22.97
CA SER A 41 -5.19 -29.28 23.62
C SER A 41 -5.00 -28.93 25.10
N ARG A 42 -4.14 -29.68 25.81
CA ARG A 42 -3.78 -29.39 27.20
C ARG A 42 -2.95 -28.11 27.31
N LEU A 43 -1.92 -27.98 26.48
CA LEU A 43 -1.02 -26.82 26.45
C LEU A 43 -1.75 -25.52 26.09
N MET A 44 -2.71 -25.55 25.18
CA MET A 44 -3.52 -24.37 24.83
C MET A 44 -4.40 -23.90 25.98
N LYS A 45 -4.79 -24.79 26.90
CA LYS A 45 -5.58 -24.45 28.09
C LYS A 45 -4.72 -23.91 29.22
N ASP A 46 -3.43 -24.25 29.25
CA ASP A 46 -2.50 -23.80 30.28
C ASP A 46 -2.36 -22.27 30.31
N PRO A 47 -2.46 -21.63 31.49
CA PRO A 47 -2.42 -20.17 31.61
C PRO A 47 -1.08 -19.57 31.17
N VAL A 48 0.02 -20.30 31.38
CA VAL A 48 1.39 -19.87 31.01
C VAL A 48 1.59 -19.83 29.48
N VAL A 49 0.96 -20.76 28.74
CA VAL A 49 1.03 -20.79 27.28
C VAL A 49 0.15 -19.67 26.72
N LYS A 50 -1.06 -19.48 27.27
CA LYS A 50 -1.95 -18.38 26.88
C LYS A 50 -1.28 -17.02 27.08
N SER A 51 -0.66 -16.76 28.24
CA SER A 51 0.06 -15.50 28.48
C SER A 51 1.29 -15.33 27.58
N GLY A 52 2.01 -16.42 27.31
CA GLY A 52 3.15 -16.41 26.40
C GLY A 52 2.79 -16.09 24.96
N VAL A 53 1.67 -16.61 24.44
CA VAL A 53 1.19 -16.27 23.09
C VAL A 53 0.81 -14.79 22.99
N LEU A 54 0.13 -14.25 24.01
CA LEU A 54 -0.30 -12.85 24.04
C LEU A 54 0.87 -11.84 24.14
N ASN A 55 1.94 -12.17 24.87
CA ASN A 55 3.09 -11.29 25.08
C ASN A 55 4.13 -11.31 23.93
N GLY A 56 3.83 -11.94 22.80
CA GLY A 56 4.79 -12.31 21.76
C GLY A 56 5.20 -11.28 20.71
N THR A 57 5.18 -9.98 21.01
CA THR A 57 5.49 -8.93 20.01
C THR A 57 6.97 -8.59 19.84
N LYS A 58 7.90 -9.28 20.51
CA LYS A 58 9.34 -8.95 20.42
C LYS A 58 10.25 -10.18 20.37
N VAL A 59 10.27 -10.90 19.25
CA VAL A 59 11.43 -11.70 18.87
C VAL A 59 11.52 -11.83 17.35
N ASN A 60 12.71 -11.55 16.84
CA ASN A 60 13.14 -11.42 15.44
C ASN A 60 12.30 -12.13 14.37
N LYS A 61 11.81 -11.33 13.41
CA LYS A 61 11.39 -11.77 12.08
C LYS A 61 12.61 -12.29 11.32
N SER A 62 12.81 -13.60 11.30
CA SER A 62 13.55 -14.25 10.22
C SER A 62 12.94 -15.59 9.90
N SER A 63 12.49 -15.69 8.64
CA SER A 63 12.21 -16.89 7.86
C SER A 63 10.77 -17.43 7.84
N GLN A 64 10.18 -17.26 6.64
CA GLN A 64 9.19 -18.10 5.96
C GLN A 64 7.70 -17.79 6.16
N SER A 65 7.26 -16.80 5.35
CA SER A 65 5.91 -16.64 4.85
C SER A 65 5.62 -17.62 3.70
N LYS A 66 4.39 -18.17 3.66
CA LYS A 66 3.70 -18.65 2.45
C LYS A 66 2.18 -18.49 2.63
N PRO A 67 1.40 -18.37 1.54
CA PRO A 67 0.76 -17.09 1.20
C PRO A 67 -0.75 -17.10 1.44
N GLY A 68 -1.29 -15.97 1.85
CA GLY A 68 -2.73 -15.75 1.95
C GLY A 68 -3.00 -14.35 2.47
N THR A 69 -3.36 -13.44 1.57
CA THR A 69 -3.59 -12.00 1.80
C THR A 69 -2.37 -11.25 2.34
N GLU A 70 -1.38 -11.09 1.46
CA GLU A 70 -0.54 -9.88 1.54
C GLU A 70 -1.46 -8.68 1.27
N THR A 71 -2.04 -8.11 2.33
CA THR A 71 -2.30 -6.68 2.33
C THR A 71 -0.93 -6.04 2.15
N VAL A 72 -0.55 -5.83 0.88
CA VAL A 72 0.54 -4.94 0.52
C VAL A 72 0.10 -3.60 1.05
N ARG A 73 0.44 -3.33 2.31
CA ARG A 73 0.32 -2.03 2.93
C ARG A 73 1.37 -1.19 2.22
N GLN A 74 1.02 -0.78 1.00
CA GLN A 74 1.79 0.16 0.21
C GLN A 74 2.05 1.32 1.16
N LYS A 75 3.33 1.66 1.32
CA LYS A 75 3.77 2.77 2.17
C LYS A 75 2.83 3.93 1.90
N ALA A 76 2.22 4.49 2.95
CA ALA A 76 1.31 5.61 2.82
C ALA A 76 2.07 6.75 2.14
N LYS A 77 1.92 6.87 0.82
CA LYS A 77 2.35 8.04 0.07
C LYS A 77 1.52 9.17 0.65
N GLN A 78 2.22 10.13 1.26
CA GLN A 78 1.57 11.36 1.68
C GLN A 78 1.42 12.19 0.42
N TYR A 79 0.17 12.50 0.08
CA TYR A 79 -0.16 13.37 -1.03
C TYR A 79 -0.26 14.79 -0.50
N THR A 80 0.45 15.71 -1.14
CA THR A 80 0.32 17.14 -0.86
C THR A 80 -0.82 17.75 -1.67
N ASP A 81 -1.05 17.24 -2.89
CA ASP A 81 -2.16 17.64 -3.77
C ASP A 81 -3.29 16.59 -3.75
N PRO A 82 -4.53 16.98 -3.43
CA PRO A 82 -5.69 16.08 -3.52
C PRO A 82 -5.91 15.50 -4.93
N ALA A 83 -5.54 16.18 -6.00
CA ALA A 83 -5.71 15.66 -7.36
C ALA A 83 -4.80 14.45 -7.64
N GLU A 84 -3.58 14.44 -7.09
CA GLU A 84 -2.65 13.31 -7.18
C GLU A 84 -3.17 12.10 -6.42
N PHE A 85 -3.73 12.32 -5.23
CA PHE A 85 -4.38 11.26 -4.45
C PHE A 85 -5.54 10.62 -5.23
N LEU A 86 -6.44 11.43 -5.79
CA LEU A 86 -7.59 10.91 -6.55
C LEU A 86 -7.14 10.20 -7.84
N THR A 87 -6.03 10.63 -8.43
CA THR A 87 -5.44 9.99 -9.61
C THR A 87 -4.88 8.61 -9.27
N ASP A 88 -4.17 8.50 -8.15
CA ASP A 88 -3.67 7.21 -7.67
C ASP A 88 -4.82 6.28 -7.28
N LEU A 89 -5.82 6.81 -6.57
CA LEU A 89 -7.00 6.07 -6.13
C LEU A 89 -7.78 5.47 -7.31
N MET A 90 -8.04 6.24 -8.38
CA MET A 90 -8.76 5.71 -9.55
C MET A 90 -7.97 4.64 -10.32
N ASN A 91 -6.64 4.67 -10.26
CA ASN A 91 -5.76 3.72 -10.95
C ASN A 91 -5.48 2.45 -10.12
N ASN A 92 -5.83 2.44 -8.84
CA ASN A 92 -5.58 1.29 -7.97
C ASN A 92 -6.58 0.15 -8.24
N ALA A 93 -6.14 -0.90 -8.93
CA ALA A 93 -6.97 -2.05 -9.28
C ALA A 93 -7.49 -2.85 -8.08
N MET A 94 -6.85 -2.69 -6.90
CA MET A 94 -7.25 -3.38 -5.67
C MET A 94 -8.38 -2.67 -4.91
N GLU A 95 -8.71 -1.43 -5.30
CA GLU A 95 -9.76 -0.65 -4.66
C GLU A 95 -11.13 -0.90 -5.31
N ASP A 96 -12.19 -0.64 -4.53
CA ASP A 96 -13.57 -0.81 -5.00
C ASP A 96 -13.82 0.04 -6.25
N ILE A 97 -14.49 -0.56 -7.22
CA ILE A 97 -14.92 0.08 -8.46
C ILE A 97 -15.76 1.33 -8.16
N LYS A 98 -16.55 1.33 -7.08
CA LYS A 98 -17.34 2.50 -6.67
C LYS A 98 -16.44 3.68 -6.27
N LEU A 99 -15.46 3.44 -5.38
CA LEU A 99 -14.50 4.47 -4.97
C LEU A 99 -13.72 5.02 -6.17
N ARG A 100 -13.32 4.16 -7.10
CA ARG A 100 -12.62 4.60 -8.32
C ARG A 100 -13.49 5.48 -9.22
N LYS A 101 -14.78 5.15 -9.36
CA LYS A 101 -15.74 5.96 -10.12
C LYS A 101 -15.96 7.33 -9.48
N GLU A 102 -16.05 7.39 -8.15
CA GLU A 102 -16.19 8.64 -7.41
C GLU A 102 -14.95 9.53 -7.56
N ALA A 103 -13.75 8.95 -7.46
CA ALA A 103 -12.50 9.67 -7.69
C ALA A 103 -12.41 10.23 -9.12
N ALA A 104 -12.78 9.42 -10.12
CA ALA A 104 -12.84 9.86 -11.51
C ALA A 104 -13.86 11.00 -11.70
N ALA A 105 -15.07 10.86 -11.14
CA ALA A 105 -16.10 11.89 -11.23
C ALA A 105 -15.67 13.22 -10.58
N ALA A 106 -14.98 13.16 -9.44
CA ALA A 106 -14.43 14.33 -8.77
C ALA A 106 -13.32 15.03 -9.57
N LEU A 107 -12.54 14.28 -10.36
CA LEU A 107 -11.48 14.84 -11.23
C LEU A 107 -12.00 15.41 -12.56
N LEU A 108 -13.18 15.00 -13.03
CA LEU A 108 -13.74 15.46 -14.31
C LEU A 108 -13.76 16.99 -14.47
N PRO A 109 -14.23 17.80 -13.50
CA PRO A 109 -14.32 19.25 -13.64
C PRO A 109 -12.96 19.96 -13.71
N TYR A 110 -11.91 19.32 -13.19
CA TYR A 110 -10.57 19.90 -13.10
C TYR A 110 -9.70 19.52 -14.29
N LYS A 111 -9.87 18.30 -14.83
CA LYS A 111 -9.14 17.83 -16.02
C LYS A 111 -9.80 18.30 -17.32
N HIS A 112 -11.12 18.41 -17.34
CA HIS A 112 -11.86 19.04 -18.41
C HIS A 112 -12.42 20.34 -17.86
N LYS A 113 -11.81 21.48 -18.24
CA LYS A 113 -12.37 22.82 -18.01
C LYS A 113 -13.86 22.70 -18.33
N LYS A 114 -14.74 22.93 -17.34
CA LYS A 114 -16.18 22.81 -17.57
C LYS A 114 -16.50 23.57 -18.85
N LEU A 115 -17.30 22.97 -19.73
CA LEU A 115 -17.59 23.44 -21.09
C LEU A 115 -18.25 24.86 -21.15
N GLY A 116 -18.22 25.64 -20.07
CA GLY A 116 -18.65 27.04 -20.00
C GLY A 116 -17.71 28.00 -19.25
N GLU A 117 -16.57 27.55 -18.70
CA GLU A 117 -15.63 28.43 -17.97
C GLU A 117 -14.52 29.02 -18.85
N GLY A 118 -14.33 28.50 -20.06
CA GLY A 118 -13.54 29.16 -21.10
C GLY A 118 -14.45 30.04 -21.96
N GLY A 119 -14.59 31.31 -21.61
CA GLY A 119 -15.29 32.26 -22.47
C GLY A 119 -14.65 32.32 -23.86
N LYS A 120 -15.39 32.72 -24.91
CA LYS A 120 -14.88 32.86 -26.30
C LYS A 120 -13.51 33.56 -26.40
N LYS A 121 -13.16 34.40 -25.44
CA LYS A 121 -11.86 35.10 -25.33
C LYS A 121 -10.69 34.17 -25.01
N ASP A 122 -10.85 33.23 -24.07
CA ASP A 122 -9.78 32.28 -23.71
C ASP A 122 -9.51 31.31 -24.86
N ALA A 123 -10.57 30.81 -25.51
CA ALA A 123 -10.44 29.94 -26.67
C ALA A 123 -9.77 30.65 -27.86
N ALA A 124 -10.10 31.94 -28.07
CA ALA A 124 -9.44 32.75 -29.09
C ALA A 124 -7.96 33.00 -28.76
N GLN A 125 -7.61 33.26 -27.49
CA GLN A 125 -6.20 33.43 -27.07
C GLN A 125 -5.40 32.13 -27.21
N GLU A 126 -5.97 30.99 -26.83
CA GLU A 126 -5.28 29.70 -26.94
C GLU A 126 -5.10 29.29 -28.42
N ALA A 127 -6.11 29.54 -29.26
CA ALA A 127 -5.99 29.37 -30.71
C ALA A 127 -4.93 30.32 -31.31
N ALA A 128 -4.90 31.59 -30.90
CA ALA A 128 -3.89 32.55 -31.34
C ALA A 128 -2.48 32.13 -30.92
N ALA A 129 -2.30 31.63 -29.69
CA ALA A 129 -1.01 31.14 -29.20
C ALA A 129 -0.51 29.91 -29.97
N LYS A 130 -1.41 28.98 -30.32
CA LYS A 130 -1.09 27.81 -31.17
C LYS A 130 -0.71 28.23 -32.60
N VAL A 131 -1.36 29.25 -33.16
CA VAL A 131 -1.03 29.77 -34.49
C VAL A 131 0.29 30.56 -34.50
N ALA A 132 0.56 31.31 -33.42
CA ALA A 132 1.78 32.13 -33.27
C ALA A 132 3.08 31.29 -33.26
N THR A 133 2.99 30.00 -32.94
CA THR A 133 4.13 29.06 -32.92
C THR A 133 4.13 28.09 -34.10
N GLY A 134 3.09 28.12 -34.95
CA GLY A 134 2.90 27.20 -36.06
C GLY A 134 3.59 27.65 -37.35
N ARG A 135 3.22 27.01 -38.47
CA ARG A 135 3.76 27.28 -39.81
C ARG A 135 3.54 28.73 -40.30
N PHE A 136 2.68 29.49 -39.64
CA PHE A 136 2.39 30.90 -39.91
C PHE A 136 2.99 31.86 -38.88
N ALA A 137 3.92 31.39 -38.05
CA ALA A 137 4.62 32.24 -37.09
C ALA A 137 5.34 33.39 -37.82
N PRO A 138 5.25 34.64 -37.32
CA PRO A 138 5.93 35.77 -37.95
C PRO A 138 7.44 35.55 -37.93
N LYS A 139 8.09 35.71 -39.09
CA LYS A 139 9.53 35.57 -39.23
C LYS A 139 10.22 36.65 -38.40
N ALA A 140 11.26 36.26 -37.64
CA ALA A 140 12.00 37.19 -36.79
C ALA A 140 12.52 38.40 -37.61
N PRO A 141 12.42 39.63 -37.07
CA PRO A 141 12.84 40.82 -37.79
C PRO A 141 14.36 40.77 -38.08
N PRO A 142 14.78 41.30 -39.24
CA PRO A 142 16.19 41.32 -39.61
C PRO A 142 17.00 42.12 -38.59
N LYS A 143 18.13 41.55 -38.16
CA LYS A 143 19.06 42.23 -37.25
C LYS A 143 19.78 43.33 -38.04
N LEU A 144 19.60 44.58 -37.62
CA LEU A 144 20.39 45.70 -38.13
C LEU A 144 21.81 45.57 -37.57
N VAL A 145 22.76 45.23 -38.43
CA VAL A 145 24.19 45.27 -38.10
C VAL A 145 24.71 46.62 -38.58
N VAL A 146 24.98 47.53 -37.64
CA VAL A 146 25.58 48.83 -37.96
C VAL A 146 27.10 48.64 -37.93
N ASN A 147 27.72 48.57 -39.12
CA ASN A 147 29.17 48.58 -39.25
C ASN A 147 29.65 50.04 -39.27
N ASN A 148 30.06 50.55 -38.10
CA ASN A 148 30.78 51.82 -38.03
C ASN A 148 32.26 51.57 -38.38
N ARG A 149 32.67 52.11 -39.53
CA ARG A 149 34.08 52.26 -39.93
C ARG A 149 34.67 53.52 -39.34
#